data_AF-A0A7N0VBV1-F1
#
_entry.id   AF-A0A7N0VBV1-F1
#
_cell.length_a   1.000
_cell.length_b   1.000
_cell.length_c   1.000
_cell.angle_alpha   90.00
_cell.angle_beta   90.00
_cell.angle_gamma   90.00
#
_symmetry.space_group_name_H-M   'P 1'
#
loop_
_entity.id
_entity.type
_entity.pdbx_description
1 polymer ?
#
loop_
_entity_poly.entity_id
_entity_poly.type
_entity_poly.pdbx_seq_one_letter_code
_entity_poly.pdbx_strand_id
1 'polypeptide(L)'
;MAAASVCKLFGRAGTSFGGARFTSRCSQVEAPSSFASLGSHQQLITYRQMPSHFNANKPFLVNTLALVKKLKEQGIPSNQAEAITGAVTQVLNDSLESVSDCYVSNSEMHKMEMLQNSKLSTFKMEVEGSQAHHFSLLQNEAEKLKGEIEKMRNDFRFEFNTKLQLSLVNSYLT
;
A
#
# COMPACT_ATOMS: atom_id res chain seq x y z
N MET A 1 6.76 14.89 -20.15
CA MET A 1 5.29 14.72 -20.21
C MET A 1 4.77 14.76 -18.79
N ALA A 2 4.04 15.82 -18.43
CA ALA A 2 3.49 16.06 -17.10
C ALA A 2 2.12 15.38 -16.98
N ALA A 3 1.86 14.69 -15.87
CA ALA A 3 0.53 14.21 -15.51
C ALA A 3 0.04 14.99 -14.30
N ALA A 4 -0.83 15.96 -14.55
CA ALA A 4 -1.59 16.66 -13.53
C ALA A 4 -2.78 15.78 -13.10
N SER A 5 -2.81 15.35 -11.85
CA SER A 5 -3.94 14.61 -11.29
C SER A 5 -4.95 15.60 -10.71
N VAL A 6 -6.09 15.70 -11.38
CA VAL A 6 -7.26 16.49 -11.00
C VAL A 6 -7.86 15.94 -9.71
N CYS A 7 -7.69 16.66 -8.59
CA CYS A 7 -8.51 16.47 -7.41
C CYS A 7 -9.92 16.99 -7.70
N LYS A 8 -10.87 16.07 -7.93
CA LYS A 8 -12.31 16.37 -7.93
C LYS A 8 -12.74 16.69 -6.49
N LEU A 9 -12.81 17.97 -6.17
CA LEU A 9 -13.52 18.48 -5.00
C LEU A 9 -15.03 18.40 -5.30
N PHE A 10 -15.72 17.37 -4.81
CA PHE A 10 -17.18 17.34 -4.83
C PHE A 10 -17.70 18.29 -3.75
N GLY A 11 -17.71 19.58 -4.05
CA GLY A 11 -18.49 20.57 -3.31
C GLY A 11 -19.96 20.38 -3.65
N ARG A 12 -20.79 20.02 -2.66
CA ARG A 12 -22.25 20.04 -2.83
C ARG A 12 -22.82 21.19 -2.00
N ALA A 13 -23.40 22.14 -2.73
CA ALA A 13 -24.06 23.33 -2.22
C ALA A 13 -25.40 23.00 -1.51
N GLY A 14 -25.57 23.67 -0.36
CA GLY A 14 -26.77 24.25 0.25
C GLY A 14 -28.16 23.61 0.12
N THR A 15 -28.77 23.33 1.28
CA THR A 15 -30.09 23.89 1.66
C THR A 15 -30.09 24.22 3.15
N SER A 16 -30.51 25.43 3.50
CA SER A 16 -30.60 25.95 4.87
C SER A 16 -31.78 25.37 5.65
N PHE A 17 -31.56 24.97 6.90
CA PHE A 17 -32.39 25.37 8.05
C PHE A 17 -31.61 25.10 9.35
N GLY A 18 -31.74 26.01 10.32
CA GLY A 18 -30.86 26.13 11.48
C GLY A 18 -30.78 24.90 12.38
N GLY A 19 -29.57 24.62 12.84
CA GLY A 19 -29.24 23.57 13.79
C GLY A 19 -27.76 23.22 13.65
N ALA A 20 -26.97 23.47 14.69
CA ALA A 20 -25.53 23.25 14.68
C ALA A 20 -25.22 21.78 14.31
N ARG A 21 -24.77 21.53 13.08
CA ARG A 21 -24.16 20.26 12.68
C ARG A 21 -22.81 20.17 13.38
N PHE A 22 -22.72 19.31 14.38
CA PHE A 22 -21.45 18.75 14.81
C PHE A 22 -20.91 17.90 13.64
N THR A 23 -20.15 18.53 12.73
CA THR A 23 -19.36 17.79 11.76
C THR A 23 -18.20 17.18 12.53
N SER A 24 -18.28 15.89 12.82
CA SER A 24 -17.15 15.11 13.30
C SER A 24 -16.04 15.21 12.24
N ARG A 25 -15.04 16.05 12.48
CA ARG A 25 -13.79 16.00 11.73
C ARG A 25 -13.06 14.75 12.19
N CYS A 26 -13.30 13.64 11.50
CA CYS A 26 -12.25 12.65 11.39
C CYS A 26 -11.08 13.38 10.71
N SER A 27 -10.02 13.67 11.45
CA SER A 27 -8.86 14.40 10.94
C SER A 27 -8.47 13.83 9.59
N GLN A 28 -8.61 14.63 8.53
CA GLN A 28 -8.02 14.33 7.24
C GLN A 28 -6.53 14.18 7.50
N VAL A 29 -6.05 12.94 7.45
CA VAL A 29 -4.62 12.67 7.38
C VAL A 29 -4.22 13.11 5.98
N GLU A 30 -3.73 14.35 5.87
CA GLU A 30 -3.07 14.83 4.68
C GLU A 30 -1.95 13.84 4.34
N ALA A 31 -2.01 13.29 3.13
CA ALA A 31 -0.97 12.43 2.62
C ALA A 31 0.36 13.22 2.63
N PRO A 32 1.43 12.72 3.25
CA PRO A 32 2.70 13.43 3.20
C PRO A 32 3.25 13.35 1.79
N SER A 33 3.08 14.43 1.04
CA SER A 33 3.86 14.71 -0.16
C SER A 33 5.29 15.01 0.25
N SER A 34 6.20 14.04 0.13
CA SER A 34 7.62 14.28 -0.16
C SER A 34 8.34 12.95 -0.40
N PHE A 35 8.83 12.79 -1.63
CA PHE A 35 9.88 11.86 -1.98
C PHE A 35 11.19 12.33 -1.34
N ALA A 36 11.72 11.63 -0.34
CA ALA A 36 13.14 11.68 -0.03
C ALA A 36 13.59 10.50 0.84
N SER A 37 14.58 9.79 0.29
CA SER A 37 15.66 9.06 0.97
C SER A 37 15.43 7.61 1.46
N LEU A 38 16.38 6.78 0.99
CA LEU A 38 16.65 5.38 1.31
C LEU A 38 16.74 5.12 2.82
N GLY A 39 16.16 3.99 3.24
CA GLY A 39 16.38 3.39 4.55
C GLY A 39 15.10 2.80 5.13
N SER A 40 14.91 1.48 4.95
CA SER A 40 14.03 0.60 5.72
C SER A 40 12.83 1.25 6.42
N HIS A 41 11.85 1.74 5.65
CA HIS A 41 10.57 2.16 6.21
C HIS A 41 9.47 1.24 5.70
N GLN A 42 9.09 0.29 6.55
CA GLN A 42 7.72 -0.24 6.54
C GLN A 42 6.82 0.99 6.67
N GLN A 43 6.25 1.46 5.55
CA GLN A 43 5.16 2.41 5.58
C GLN A 43 3.97 1.68 6.20
N LEU A 44 3.91 1.72 7.53
CA LEU A 44 2.71 1.41 8.27
C LEU A 44 1.71 2.48 7.90
N ILE A 45 0.89 2.20 6.89
CA ILE A 45 -0.38 2.90 6.72
C ILE A 45 -1.10 2.65 8.04
N THR A 46 -1.13 3.68 8.89
CA THR A 46 -1.68 3.60 10.23
C THR A 46 -3.20 3.65 10.10
N TYR A 47 -3.78 2.53 9.71
CA TYR A 47 -5.22 2.33 9.82
C TYR A 47 -5.54 2.18 11.30
N ARG A 48 -6.38 3.06 11.84
CA ARG A 48 -6.85 2.93 13.21
C ARG A 48 -7.77 1.71 13.25
N GLN A 49 -7.30 0.60 13.81
CA GLN A 49 -8.15 -0.56 14.08
C GLN A 49 -9.23 -0.15 15.08
N MET A 50 -10.47 -0.54 14.81
CA MET A 50 -11.51 -0.49 15.83
C MET A 50 -11.06 -1.36 17.02
N PRO A 51 -11.12 -0.87 18.27
CA PRO A 51 -10.94 -1.72 19.43
C PRO A 51 -11.90 -2.91 19.36
N SER A 52 -11.44 -4.11 19.72
CA SER A 52 -12.18 -5.38 19.66
C SER A 52 -13.53 -5.40 20.40
N HIS A 53 -13.82 -4.36 21.19
CA HIS A 53 -15.09 -4.16 21.88
C HIS A 53 -16.17 -3.46 21.05
N PHE A 54 -15.81 -2.74 19.98
CA PHE A 54 -16.76 -2.16 19.03
C PHE A 54 -17.06 -3.18 17.94
N ASN A 55 -17.85 -4.19 18.28
CA ASN A 55 -18.47 -5.00 17.23
C ASN A 55 -19.46 -4.10 16.50
N ALA A 56 -19.23 -3.83 15.21
CA ALA A 56 -20.18 -3.11 14.35
C ALA A 56 -21.61 -3.72 14.37
N ASN A 57 -21.73 -4.97 14.83
CA ASN A 57 -22.98 -5.71 14.96
C ASN A 57 -23.60 -5.71 16.37
N LYS A 58 -23.01 -5.01 17.35
CA LYS A 58 -23.66 -4.74 18.63
C LYS A 58 -24.00 -3.24 18.68
N PRO A 59 -25.25 -2.84 18.36
CA PRO A 59 -25.68 -1.49 18.68
C PRO A 59 -25.39 -1.25 20.16
N PHE A 60 -24.89 -0.05 20.50
CA PHE A 60 -24.78 0.36 21.89
C PHE A 60 -26.17 0.32 22.49
N LEU A 61 -26.48 -0.80 23.16
CA LEU A 61 -27.83 -1.07 23.59
C LEU A 61 -28.07 -0.32 24.89
N VAL A 62 -28.66 0.87 24.77
CA VAL A 62 -29.18 1.59 25.91
C VAL A 62 -30.30 0.75 26.50
N ASN A 63 -30.17 0.37 27.77
CA ASN A 63 -31.27 -0.27 28.50
C ASN A 63 -32.33 0.79 28.81
N THR A 64 -33.21 1.02 27.83
CA THR A 64 -34.27 2.04 27.87
C THR A 64 -35.19 1.86 29.07
N LEU A 65 -35.52 0.61 29.43
CA LEU A 65 -36.37 0.32 30.59
C LEU A 65 -35.72 0.73 31.91
N ALA A 66 -34.44 0.38 32.12
CA ALA A 66 -33.71 0.74 33.33
C ALA A 66 -33.51 2.26 33.43
N LEU A 67 -33.25 2.93 32.29
CA LEU A 67 -33.06 4.38 32.26
C LEU A 67 -34.36 5.12 32.58
N VAL A 68 -35.48 4.74 31.97
CA VAL A 68 -36.80 5.34 32.25
C VAL A 68 -37.20 5.14 33.72
N LYS A 69 -36.93 3.96 34.31
CA LYS A 69 -37.20 3.70 35.74
C LYS A 69 -36.39 4.64 36.64
N LYS A 70 -35.09 4.78 36.39
CA LYS A 70 -34.23 5.71 37.14
C LYS A 70 -34.68 7.16 37.01
N LEU A 71 -35.09 7.60 35.82
CA LEU A 71 -35.60 8.96 35.63
C LEU A 71 -36.91 9.20 36.41
N LYS A 72 -37.80 8.20 36.44
CA LYS A 72 -39.02 8.23 37.26
C LYS A 72 -38.72 8.29 38.76
N GLU A 73 -37.73 7.52 39.24
CA GLU A 73 -37.27 7.56 40.63
C GLU A 73 -36.71 8.93 41.03
N GLN A 74 -36.17 9.70 40.06
CA GLN A 74 -35.72 11.08 40.25
C GLN A 74 -36.85 12.13 40.14
N GLY A 75 -38.12 11.69 40.07
CA GLY A 75 -39.28 12.57 40.02
C GLY A 75 -39.65 13.07 38.62
N ILE A 76 -39.06 12.54 37.56
CA ILE A 76 -39.39 12.92 36.18
C ILE A 76 -40.68 12.19 35.74
N PRO A 77 -41.68 12.89 35.21
CA PRO A 77 -42.92 12.27 34.74
C PRO A 77 -42.66 11.33 33.56
N SER A 78 -43.46 10.25 33.44
CA SER A 78 -43.20 9.14 32.50
C SER A 78 -42.97 9.59 31.06
N ASN A 79 -43.81 10.53 30.59
CA ASN A 79 -43.75 11.09 29.25
C ASN A 79 -42.42 11.80 28.96
N GLN A 80 -41.89 12.54 29.93
CA GLN A 80 -40.61 13.23 29.80
C GLN A 80 -39.43 12.26 29.92
N ALA A 81 -39.52 11.27 30.81
CA ALA A 81 -38.50 10.24 30.97
C ALA A 81 -38.29 9.42 29.68
N GLU A 82 -39.38 9.09 29.00
CA GLU A 82 -39.36 8.41 27.70
C GLU A 82 -38.79 9.31 26.59
N ALA A 83 -39.19 10.57 26.53
CA ALA A 83 -38.67 11.53 25.55
C ALA A 83 -37.16 11.76 25.71
N ILE A 84 -36.68 11.93 26.94
CA ILE A 84 -35.24 12.09 27.25
C ILE A 84 -34.48 10.82 26.87
N THR A 85 -34.99 9.65 27.22
CA THR A 85 -34.37 8.36 26.86
C THR A 85 -34.29 8.18 25.35
N GLY A 86 -35.32 8.61 24.61
CA GLY A 86 -35.35 8.62 23.16
C GLY A 86 -34.27 9.51 22.56
N ALA A 87 -34.17 10.76 23.04
CA ALA A 87 -33.15 11.71 22.59
C ALA A 87 -31.72 11.19 22.87
N VAL A 88 -31.47 10.61 24.05
CA VAL A 88 -30.17 10.02 24.40
C VAL A 88 -29.82 8.84 23.50
N THR A 89 -30.79 7.96 23.23
CA THR A 89 -30.58 6.79 22.35
C THR A 89 -30.27 7.24 20.93
N GLN A 90 -30.96 8.28 20.43
CA GLN A 90 -30.70 8.85 19.11
C GLN A 90 -29.29 9.45 19.02
N VAL A 91 -28.90 10.32 19.94
CA VAL A 91 -27.57 10.94 19.93
C VAL A 91 -26.46 9.89 20.03
N LEU A 92 -26.64 8.83 20.83
CA LEU A 92 -25.66 7.75 20.93
C LEU A 92 -25.53 6.95 19.63
N ASN A 93 -26.65 6.64 18.97
CA ASN A 93 -26.63 5.96 17.68
C ASN A 93 -25.97 6.82 16.60
N ASP A 94 -26.36 8.10 16.48
CA ASP A 94 -25.78 9.05 15.52
C ASP A 94 -24.28 9.24 15.75
N SER A 95 -23.86 9.34 17.02
CA SER A 95 -22.45 9.46 17.40
C SER A 95 -21.65 8.21 17.05
N LEU A 96 -22.22 7.02 17.26
CA LEU A 96 -21.57 5.76 16.94
C LEU A 96 -21.43 5.56 15.43
N GLU A 97 -22.46 5.90 14.65
CA GLU A 97 -22.41 5.85 13.19
C GLU A 97 -21.30 6.78 12.68
N SER A 98 -21.27 8.02 13.16
CA SER A 98 -20.22 8.98 12.80
C SER A 98 -18.81 8.54 13.19
N VAL A 99 -18.66 7.85 14.33
CA VAL A 99 -17.36 7.30 14.76
C VAL A 99 -17.03 6.03 13.99
N SER A 100 -18.02 5.25 13.53
CA SER A 100 -17.77 4.02 12.78
C SER A 100 -17.13 4.26 11.42
N ASP A 101 -17.52 5.34 10.74
CA ASP A 101 -16.94 5.78 9.46
C ASP A 101 -15.45 6.16 9.57
N CYS A 102 -14.96 6.44 10.78
CA CYS A 102 -13.57 6.81 11.04
C CYS A 102 -12.61 5.62 11.09
N TYR A 103 -13.10 4.38 11.10
CA TYR A 103 -12.25 3.22 11.28
C TYR A 103 -12.51 2.19 10.20
N VAL A 104 -11.48 1.39 9.98
CA VAL A 104 -11.53 0.29 9.04
C VAL A 104 -11.83 -0.98 9.83
N SER A 105 -12.70 -1.84 9.30
CA SER A 105 -12.94 -3.14 9.92
C SER A 105 -11.70 -4.04 9.80
N ASN A 106 -11.52 -4.99 10.73
CA ASN A 106 -10.40 -5.92 10.68
C ASN A 106 -10.39 -6.76 9.38
N SER A 107 -11.57 -7.08 8.83
CA SER A 107 -11.67 -7.85 7.59
C SER A 107 -11.24 -7.03 6.37
N GLU A 108 -11.59 -5.75 6.30
CA GLU A 108 -11.14 -4.84 5.25
C GLU A 108 -9.65 -4.56 5.37
N MET A 109 -9.14 -4.38 6.59
CA MET A 109 -7.72 -4.20 6.84
C MET A 109 -6.90 -5.40 6.34
N HIS A 110 -7.30 -6.62 6.69
CA HIS A 110 -6.62 -7.82 6.22
C HIS A 110 -6.70 -7.99 4.70
N LYS A 111 -7.82 -7.62 4.06
CA LYS A 111 -7.91 -7.63 2.58
C LYS A 111 -6.91 -6.66 1.96
N MET A 112 -6.80 -5.44 2.50
CA MET A 112 -5.83 -4.45 2.02
C MET A 112 -4.38 -4.91 2.24
N GLU A 113 -4.09 -5.51 3.39
CA GLU A 113 -2.79 -6.09 3.70
C GLU A 113 -2.42 -7.21 2.71
N MET A 114 -3.33 -8.15 2.46
CA MET A 114 -3.14 -9.23 1.49
C MET A 114 -2.87 -8.69 0.08
N LEU A 115 -3.64 -7.68 -0.35
CA LEU A 115 -3.46 -7.04 -1.65
C LEU A 115 -2.13 -6.27 -1.75
N GLN A 116 -1.71 -5.61 -0.67
CA GLN A 116 -0.44 -4.91 -0.63
C GLN A 116 0.72 -5.92 -0.68
N ASN A 117 0.64 -6.99 0.10
CA ASN A 117 1.64 -8.04 0.13
C ASN A 117 1.74 -8.77 -1.21
N SER A 118 0.61 -9.01 -1.91
CA SER A 118 0.65 -9.63 -3.24
C SER A 118 1.36 -8.74 -4.26
N LYS A 119 1.06 -7.43 -4.26
CA LYS A 119 1.73 -6.46 -5.16
C LYS A 119 3.23 -6.38 -4.88
N LEU A 120 3.63 -6.33 -3.62
CA LEU A 120 5.04 -6.34 -3.22
C LEU A 120 5.74 -7.63 -3.63
N SER A 121 5.06 -8.77 -3.50
CA SER A 121 5.57 -10.07 -3.93
C SER A 121 5.81 -10.11 -5.45
N THR A 122 4.83 -9.68 -6.24
CA THR A 122 4.97 -9.60 -7.71
C THR A 122 6.11 -8.66 -8.11
N PHE A 123 6.18 -7.47 -7.50
CA PHE A 123 7.27 -6.53 -7.75
C PHE A 123 8.64 -7.13 -7.43
N LYS A 124 8.76 -7.83 -6.29
CA LYS A 124 9.98 -8.53 -5.91
C LYS A 124 10.38 -9.57 -6.96
N MET A 125 9.44 -10.41 -7.39
CA MET A 125 9.69 -11.42 -8.42
C MET A 125 10.14 -10.80 -9.75
N GLU A 126 9.53 -9.68 -10.15
CA GLU A 126 9.90 -8.98 -11.39
C GLU A 126 11.32 -8.39 -11.32
N VAL A 127 11.67 -7.79 -10.18
CA VAL A 127 13.03 -7.25 -9.94
C VAL A 127 14.06 -8.38 -9.95
N GLU A 128 13.82 -9.45 -9.20
CA GLU A 128 14.74 -10.61 -9.13
C GLU A 128 14.86 -11.31 -10.49
N GLY A 129 13.75 -11.49 -11.21
CA GLY A 129 13.73 -12.11 -12.54
C GLY A 129 14.48 -11.27 -13.58
N SER A 130 14.27 -9.94 -13.57
CA SER A 130 14.99 -9.03 -14.46
C SER A 130 16.49 -9.01 -14.19
N GLN A 131 16.88 -8.99 -12.91
CA GLN A 131 18.30 -9.03 -12.52
C GLN A 131 18.97 -10.34 -12.93
N ALA A 132 18.31 -11.48 -12.66
CA ALA A 132 18.82 -12.79 -13.06
C ALA A 132 18.96 -12.90 -14.58
N HIS A 133 17.95 -12.44 -15.33
CA HIS A 133 17.99 -12.41 -16.79
C HIS A 133 19.13 -11.55 -17.34
N HIS A 134 19.29 -10.31 -16.83
CA HIS A 134 20.40 -9.43 -17.21
C HIS A 134 21.77 -10.06 -16.90
N PHE A 135 21.90 -10.72 -15.76
CA PHE A 135 23.13 -11.42 -15.41
C PHE A 135 23.44 -12.57 -16.39
N SER A 136 22.45 -13.38 -16.74
CA SER A 136 22.62 -14.45 -17.73
C SER A 136 23.00 -13.92 -19.12
N LEU A 137 22.42 -12.80 -19.55
CA LEU A 137 22.80 -12.16 -20.81
C LEU A 137 24.27 -11.73 -20.81
N LEU A 138 24.70 -11.02 -19.76
CA LEU A 138 26.09 -10.58 -19.62
C LEU A 138 27.07 -11.76 -19.58
N GLN A 139 26.72 -12.82 -18.86
CA GLN A 139 27.55 -14.02 -18.80
C GLN A 139 27.71 -14.70 -20.17
N ASN A 140 26.62 -14.79 -20.94
CA ASN A 140 26.65 -15.37 -22.29
C ASN A 140 27.50 -14.52 -23.25
N GLU A 141 27.32 -13.20 -23.23
CA GLU A 141 28.14 -12.28 -24.03
C GLU A 141 29.63 -12.36 -23.67
N ALA A 142 29.96 -12.47 -22.38
CA ALA A 142 31.33 -12.64 -21.92
C ALA A 142 31.95 -13.96 -22.43
N GLU A 143 31.23 -15.08 -22.36
CA GLU A 143 31.73 -16.36 -22.88
C GLU A 143 31.85 -16.37 -24.42
N LYS A 144 30.93 -15.69 -25.12
CA LYS A 144 31.03 -15.52 -26.58
C LYS A 144 32.29 -14.73 -26.95
N LEU A 145 32.52 -13.58 -26.32
CA LEU A 145 33.71 -12.75 -26.58
C LEU A 145 35.00 -13.51 -26.25
N LYS A 146 35.02 -14.25 -25.16
CA LYS A 146 36.15 -15.12 -24.78
C LYS A 146 36.42 -16.19 -25.84
N GLY A 147 35.37 -16.80 -26.40
CA GLY A 147 35.50 -17.74 -27.53
C GLY A 147 36.08 -17.10 -28.79
N GLU A 148 35.64 -15.88 -29.12
CA GLU A 148 36.16 -15.12 -30.27
C GLU A 148 37.64 -14.74 -30.09
N ILE A 149 38.04 -14.34 -28.87
CA ILE A 149 39.45 -14.07 -28.52
C ILE A 149 40.30 -15.33 -28.69
N GLU A 150 39.82 -16.48 -28.19
CA GLU A 150 40.55 -17.75 -28.32
C GLU A 150 40.69 -18.19 -29.78
N LYS A 151 39.64 -17.99 -30.59
CA LYS A 151 39.71 -18.23 -32.03
C LYS A 151 40.78 -17.35 -32.68
N MET A 152 40.74 -16.05 -32.44
CA MET A 152 41.72 -15.10 -32.98
C MET A 152 43.16 -15.46 -32.57
N ARG A 153 43.35 -15.88 -31.31
CA ARG A 153 44.65 -16.33 -30.79
C ARG A 153 45.17 -17.56 -31.53
N ASN A 154 44.31 -18.53 -31.82
CA ASN A 154 44.67 -19.75 -32.54
C ASN A 154 44.96 -19.47 -34.01
N ASP A 155 44.16 -18.64 -34.66
CA ASP A 155 44.36 -18.22 -36.05
C ASP A 155 45.75 -17.55 -36.21
N PHE A 156 46.10 -16.61 -35.33
CA PHE A 156 47.43 -15.98 -35.35
C PHE A 156 48.58 -16.98 -35.12
N ARG A 157 48.43 -17.90 -34.17
CA ARG A 157 49.45 -18.94 -33.92
C ARG A 157 49.63 -19.83 -35.14
N PHE A 158 48.54 -20.22 -35.78
CA PHE A 158 48.57 -21.06 -36.98
C PHE A 158 49.27 -20.34 -38.14
N GLU A 159 48.91 -19.09 -38.41
CA GLU A 159 49.55 -18.29 -39.45
C GLU A 159 51.05 -18.09 -39.19
N PHE A 160 51.41 -17.74 -37.94
CA PHE A 160 52.80 -17.50 -37.57
C PHE A 160 53.65 -18.76 -37.73
N ASN A 161 53.16 -19.90 -37.22
CA ASN A 161 53.85 -21.18 -37.35
C ASN A 161 54.02 -21.58 -38.82
N THR A 162 52.98 -21.39 -39.65
CA THR A 162 53.03 -21.69 -41.08
C THR A 162 54.07 -20.83 -41.80
N LYS A 163 54.08 -19.51 -41.53
CA LYS A 163 55.05 -18.58 -42.13
C LYS A 163 56.48 -18.87 -41.68
N LEU A 164 56.69 -19.21 -40.40
CA LEU A 164 58.00 -19.62 -39.89
C LEU A 164 58.53 -20.87 -40.57
N GLN A 165 57.69 -21.91 -40.70
CA GLN A 165 58.07 -23.16 -41.38
C GLN A 165 58.46 -22.90 -42.85
N LEU A 166 57.68 -22.09 -43.58
CA LEU A 166 58.02 -21.70 -44.95
C LEU A 166 59.34 -20.94 -45.03
N SER A 167 59.59 -20.00 -44.11
CA SER A 167 60.85 -19.25 -44.05
C SER A 167 62.05 -20.16 -43.79
N LEU A 168 61.91 -21.13 -42.88
CA LEU A 168 62.95 -22.11 -42.61
C LEU A 168 63.24 -22.96 -43.85
N VAL A 169 62.20 -23.51 -44.49
CA VAL A 169 62.36 -24.32 -45.71
C VAL A 169 63.08 -23.53 -46.82
N ASN A 170 62.70 -22.28 -47.05
CA ASN A 170 63.36 -21.43 -48.05
C ASN A 170 64.84 -21.17 -47.71
N SER A 171 65.17 -21.00 -46.42
CA SER A 171 66.56 -20.80 -45.98
C SER A 171 67.45 -22.03 -46.18
N TYR A 172 66.89 -23.24 -46.22
CA TYR A 172 67.64 -24.48 -46.49
C TYR A 172 67.81 -24.79 -47.98
N LEU A 173 67.00 -24.16 -48.86
CA LEU A 173 67.02 -24.37 -50.31
C LEU A 173 67.85 -23.33 -51.08
N THR A 174 68.38 -22.31 -50.40
CA THR A 174 69.21 -21.23 -50.98
C THR A 174 70.66 -21.41 -50.55
#